data_AF-A0A0F6A899-F1
#
_entry.id   AF-A0A0F6A899-F1
#
_cell.length_a   1.000
_cell.length_b   1.000
_cell.length_c   1.000
_cell.angle_alpha   90.00
_cell.angle_beta   90.00
_cell.angle_gamma   90.00
#
_symmetry.space_group_name_H-M   'P 1'
#
loop_
_entity.id
_entity.type
_entity.pdbx_description
1 polymer ?
#
loop_
_entity_poly.entity_id
_entity_poly.type
_entity_poly.pdbx_seq_one_letter_code
_entity_poly.pdbx_strand_id
1 'polypeptide(L)'
;MSNDTMSITERLTHVAARANAMSETVNAHLGVLNSAIQSAETKFDNYMSGARAELSHILMSKNQCMEPNDNGSAIKEFTTIGLERFEVIKEATIYAAAANDTDHTGNGVARDFRTNVYNGYVNGAFHILRIKWKRNNANHPARLDNNWNTRYQQGAMTSGCYFKLLSGTVDGSMQPVKSFNNGWQLLGYRQKADNTAKSFYAPHTKLALSTSLLEEGEALICLFGTVSGYVDFETAGWGVYPEFSRPADVSSAISQLRAGLTP
;
A
#
# COMPACT_ATOMS: atom_id res chain seq x y z
N MET A 1 28.76 -63.48 41.65
CA MET A 1 28.27 -62.96 40.37
C MET A 1 26.84 -63.45 40.21
N SER A 2 25.85 -62.61 40.55
CA SER A 2 24.43 -62.96 40.43
C SER A 2 23.99 -62.73 38.98
N ASN A 3 23.48 -63.78 38.33
CA ASN A 3 22.83 -63.68 37.02
C ASN A 3 21.36 -63.25 37.24
N ASP A 4 21.13 -61.94 37.30
CA ASP A 4 19.78 -61.35 37.32
C ASP A 4 19.08 -61.61 36.00
N THR A 5 18.25 -62.66 35.98
CA THR A 5 17.41 -62.97 34.83
C THR A 5 16.06 -62.27 35.03
N MET A 6 15.99 -60.96 34.72
CA MET A 6 14.71 -60.23 34.71
C MET A 6 13.66 -61.00 33.90
N SER A 7 12.45 -61.11 34.44
CA SER A 7 11.30 -61.70 33.76
C SER A 7 10.94 -60.90 32.50
N ILE A 8 10.27 -61.55 31.55
CA ILE A 8 9.84 -60.92 30.30
C ILE A 8 8.94 -59.71 30.57
N THR A 9 8.08 -59.79 31.59
CA THR A 9 7.18 -58.70 32.00
C THR A 9 7.94 -57.47 32.51
N GLU A 10 8.99 -57.67 33.33
CA GLU A 10 9.84 -56.57 33.81
C GLU A 10 10.61 -55.91 32.67
N ARG A 11 11.10 -56.72 31.71
CA ARG A 11 11.77 -56.20 30.50
C ARG A 11 10.82 -55.36 29.65
N LEU A 12 9.59 -55.83 29.42
CA LEU A 12 8.57 -55.08 28.65
C LEU A 12 8.17 -53.78 29.34
N THR A 13 8.03 -53.79 30.67
CA THR A 13 7.73 -52.59 31.47
C THR A 13 8.86 -51.57 31.36
N HIS A 14 10.12 -52.02 31.44
CA HIS A 14 11.28 -51.14 31.24
C HIS A 14 11.37 -50.56 29.83
N VAL A 15 11.04 -51.35 28.80
CA VAL A 15 11.02 -50.86 27.41
C VAL A 15 9.91 -49.83 27.22
N ALA A 16 8.69 -50.07 27.74
CA ALA A 16 7.59 -49.12 27.66
C ALA A 16 7.90 -47.80 28.39
N ALA A 17 8.49 -47.86 29.59
CA ALA A 17 8.92 -46.68 30.33
C ALA A 17 9.99 -45.87 29.56
N ARG A 18 10.97 -46.56 28.95
CA ARG A 18 11.98 -45.91 28.10
C ARG A 18 11.39 -45.30 26.83
N ALA A 19 10.42 -45.99 26.20
CA ALA A 19 9.74 -45.48 25.02
C ALA A 19 8.93 -44.21 25.34
N ASN A 20 8.19 -44.20 26.46
CA ASN A 20 7.44 -43.02 26.90
C ASN A 20 8.37 -41.86 27.26
N ALA A 21 9.45 -42.10 27.99
CA ALA A 21 10.45 -41.08 28.30
C ALA A 21 11.11 -40.51 27.03
N MET A 22 11.34 -41.35 26.02
CA MET A 22 11.84 -40.91 24.71
C MET A 22 10.80 -40.06 23.97
N SER A 23 9.52 -40.46 23.95
CA SER A 23 8.44 -39.66 23.35
C SER A 23 8.27 -38.30 24.04
N GLU A 24 8.34 -38.24 25.36
CA GLU A 24 8.31 -36.98 26.12
C GLU A 24 9.49 -36.08 25.76
N THR A 25 10.68 -36.66 25.66
CA THR A 25 11.90 -35.94 25.26
C THR A 25 11.79 -35.39 23.84
N VAL A 26 11.29 -36.18 22.89
CA VAL A 26 11.05 -35.74 21.50
C VAL A 26 10.04 -34.60 21.47
N ASN A 27 8.92 -34.71 22.18
CA ASN A 27 7.91 -33.65 22.24
C ASN A 27 8.45 -32.35 22.85
N ALA A 28 9.24 -32.45 23.92
CA ALA A 28 9.90 -31.30 24.52
C ALA A 28 10.87 -30.62 23.53
N HIS A 29 11.69 -31.41 22.81
CA HIS A 29 12.59 -30.87 21.79
C HIS A 29 11.84 -30.25 20.60
N LEU A 30 10.73 -30.83 20.16
CA LEU A 30 9.87 -30.24 19.13
C LEU A 30 9.31 -28.88 19.58
N GLY A 31 8.89 -28.76 20.85
CA GLY A 31 8.48 -27.49 21.43
C GLY A 31 9.57 -26.43 21.38
N VAL A 32 10.79 -26.78 21.81
CA VAL A 32 11.96 -25.89 21.76
C VAL A 32 12.30 -25.48 20.33
N LEU A 33 12.28 -26.41 19.38
CA LEU A 33 12.54 -26.12 17.97
C LEU A 33 11.51 -25.17 17.39
N ASN A 34 10.22 -25.40 17.65
CA ASN A 34 9.15 -24.52 17.17
C ASN A 34 9.30 -23.10 17.72
N SER A 35 9.60 -22.95 19.01
CA SER A 35 9.85 -21.63 19.61
C SER A 35 11.10 -20.96 19.03
N ALA A 36 12.17 -21.72 18.77
CA ALA A 36 13.39 -21.20 18.16
C ALA A 36 13.15 -20.72 16.72
N ILE A 37 12.38 -21.48 15.92
CA ILE A 37 12.02 -21.12 14.55
C ILE A 37 11.18 -19.82 14.55
N GLN A 38 10.12 -19.75 15.36
CA GLN A 38 9.29 -18.54 15.45
C GLN A 38 10.10 -17.31 15.88
N SER A 39 11.02 -17.48 16.83
CA SER A 39 11.91 -16.40 17.26
C SER A 39 12.87 -15.95 16.14
N ALA A 40 13.42 -16.90 15.37
CA ALA A 40 14.29 -16.60 14.25
C ALA A 40 13.55 -15.89 13.11
N GLU A 41 12.33 -16.35 12.77
CA GLU A 41 11.45 -15.71 11.80
C GLU A 41 11.15 -14.26 12.21
N THR A 42 10.74 -14.05 13.46
CA THR A 42 10.48 -12.71 14.00
C THR A 42 11.72 -11.80 13.91
N LYS A 43 12.91 -12.31 14.26
CA LYS A 43 14.16 -11.54 14.18
C LYS A 43 14.51 -11.19 12.74
N PHE A 44 14.34 -12.14 11.82
CA PHE A 44 14.60 -11.93 10.40
C PHE A 44 13.64 -10.90 9.80
N ASP A 45 12.34 -10.99 10.10
CA ASP A 45 11.34 -10.03 9.64
C ASP A 45 11.61 -8.63 10.16
N ASN A 46 11.98 -8.50 11.45
CA ASN A 46 12.38 -7.22 12.03
C ASN A 46 13.62 -6.63 11.34
N TYR A 47 14.65 -7.45 11.09
CA TYR A 47 15.85 -7.02 10.37
C TYR A 47 15.52 -6.57 8.94
N MET A 48 14.75 -7.36 8.20
CA MET A 48 14.36 -7.04 6.83
C MET A 48 13.48 -5.79 6.75
N SER A 49 12.57 -5.60 7.71
CA SER A 49 11.74 -4.40 7.82
C SER A 49 12.60 -3.17 8.09
N GLY A 50 13.54 -3.25 9.04
CA GLY A 50 14.51 -2.18 9.33
C GLY A 50 15.36 -1.81 8.10
N ALA A 51 15.98 -2.79 7.46
CA ALA A 51 16.80 -2.58 6.27
C ALA A 51 16.01 -1.95 5.11
N ARG A 52 14.71 -2.26 4.97
CA ARG A 52 13.84 -1.64 3.96
C ARG A 52 13.45 -0.21 4.32
N ALA A 53 13.21 0.07 5.60
CA ALA A 53 12.89 1.41 6.08
C ALA A 53 14.07 2.38 5.94
N GLU A 54 15.30 1.87 5.95
CA GLU A 54 16.52 2.66 5.70
C GLU A 54 16.73 3.03 4.22
N LEU A 55 16.02 2.38 3.28
CA LEU A 55 16.09 2.73 1.87
C LEU A 55 15.23 3.96 1.59
N SER A 56 15.77 4.92 0.84
CA SER A 56 15.00 6.08 0.39
C SER A 56 13.86 5.66 -0.54
N HIS A 57 12.62 5.82 -0.09
CA HIS A 57 11.43 5.73 -0.94
C HIS A 57 11.16 7.09 -1.58
N ILE A 58 11.32 7.15 -2.90
CA ILE A 58 11.09 8.38 -3.68
C ILE A 58 9.75 8.27 -4.38
N LEU A 59 8.92 9.30 -4.23
CA LEU A 59 7.66 9.42 -4.92
C LEU A 59 7.89 9.58 -6.43
N MET A 60 7.27 8.69 -7.20
CA MET A 60 7.33 8.60 -8.66
C MET A 60 6.02 9.06 -9.32
N SER A 61 4.91 9.01 -8.59
CA SER A 61 3.62 9.55 -9.03
C SER A 61 3.54 11.04 -8.77
N LYS A 62 2.85 11.75 -9.63
CA LYS A 62 2.53 13.17 -9.41
C LYS A 62 1.45 13.31 -8.35
N ASN A 63 1.40 14.46 -7.66
CA ASN A 63 0.29 14.90 -6.81
C ASN A 63 -0.27 13.83 -5.82
N GLN A 64 0.58 13.18 -5.04
CA GLN A 64 0.13 12.21 -4.01
C GLN A 64 -0.78 12.86 -2.96
N CYS A 65 -0.67 14.17 -2.74
CA CYS A 65 -1.55 14.91 -1.84
C CYS A 65 -3.00 15.07 -2.36
N MET A 66 -3.29 14.62 -3.58
CA MET A 66 -4.63 14.56 -4.17
C MET A 66 -5.28 15.93 -4.32
N GLU A 67 -4.57 16.91 -4.86
CA GLU A 67 -5.18 18.21 -5.19
C GLU A 67 -6.08 18.06 -6.44
N PRO A 68 -7.36 18.47 -6.40
CA PRO A 68 -8.19 18.54 -7.60
C PRO A 68 -7.68 19.64 -8.55
N ASN A 69 -8.09 19.59 -9.82
CA ASN A 69 -7.91 20.73 -10.72
C ASN A 69 -8.89 21.87 -10.37
N ASP A 70 -8.61 23.07 -10.87
CA ASP A 70 -9.38 24.29 -10.53
C ASP A 70 -10.88 24.18 -10.83
N ASN A 71 -11.27 23.28 -11.74
CA ASN A 71 -12.66 23.10 -12.19
C ASN A 71 -13.34 21.85 -11.58
N GLY A 72 -12.69 21.10 -10.69
CA GLY A 72 -13.24 19.89 -10.06
C GLY A 72 -13.57 18.74 -11.04
N SER A 73 -13.03 18.77 -12.26
CA SER A 73 -13.29 17.77 -13.30
C SER A 73 -12.19 16.70 -13.40
N ALA A 74 -11.07 16.91 -12.71
CA ALA A 74 -9.96 15.98 -12.68
C ALA A 74 -9.13 16.15 -11.40
N ILE A 75 -8.26 15.19 -11.14
CA ILE A 75 -7.17 15.34 -10.16
C ILE A 75 -6.01 16.02 -10.90
N LYS A 76 -5.40 17.03 -10.27
CA LYS A 76 -4.31 17.79 -10.89
C LYS A 76 -3.16 16.85 -11.26
N GLU A 77 -2.60 17.05 -12.46
CA GLU A 77 -1.52 16.24 -13.07
C GLU A 77 -1.88 14.77 -13.42
N PHE A 78 -3.10 14.31 -13.15
CA PHE A 78 -3.54 12.95 -13.52
C PHE A 78 -4.17 12.97 -14.91
N THR A 79 -3.96 11.89 -15.67
CA THR A 79 -4.62 11.71 -16.97
C THR A 79 -5.59 10.54 -16.89
N THR A 80 -6.89 10.79 -16.76
CA THR A 80 -7.89 9.71 -16.80
C THR A 80 -8.05 9.15 -18.22
N ILE A 81 -8.41 7.87 -18.34
CA ILE A 81 -8.75 7.23 -19.63
C ILE A 81 -9.98 6.34 -19.46
N GLY A 82 -10.78 6.17 -20.51
CA GLY A 82 -11.91 5.24 -20.54
C GLY A 82 -13.18 5.73 -19.82
N LEU A 83 -13.25 7.02 -19.50
CA LEU A 83 -14.37 7.64 -18.79
C LEU A 83 -15.15 8.60 -19.70
N GLU A 84 -16.47 8.58 -19.57
CA GLU A 84 -17.40 9.56 -20.15
C GLU A 84 -17.44 10.83 -19.29
N ARG A 85 -17.49 10.62 -17.99
CA ARG A 85 -17.64 11.64 -16.97
C ARG A 85 -16.71 11.30 -15.82
N PHE A 86 -16.02 12.30 -15.32
CA PHE A 86 -15.23 12.24 -14.12
C PHE A 86 -15.45 13.55 -13.34
N GLU A 87 -15.87 13.42 -12.10
CA GLU A 87 -16.12 14.55 -11.18
C GLU A 87 -15.30 14.30 -9.92
N VAL A 88 -14.68 15.37 -9.42
CA VAL A 88 -13.79 15.34 -8.28
C VAL A 88 -14.20 16.43 -7.31
N ILE A 89 -14.67 16.00 -6.13
CA ILE A 89 -15.03 16.89 -5.03
C ILE A 89 -13.98 16.74 -3.93
N LYS A 90 -13.41 17.86 -3.48
CA LYS A 90 -12.59 17.88 -2.27
C LYS A 90 -13.52 17.76 -1.06
N GLU A 91 -13.58 16.58 -0.43
CA GLU A 91 -14.44 16.35 0.75
C GLU A 91 -13.78 16.86 2.02
N ALA A 92 -12.48 16.58 2.17
CA ALA A 92 -11.74 16.96 3.37
C ALA A 92 -10.28 17.27 3.07
N THR A 93 -9.66 18.09 3.93
CA THR A 93 -8.21 18.23 4.05
C THR A 93 -7.77 17.72 5.42
N ILE A 94 -6.81 16.80 5.42
CA ILE A 94 -6.18 16.28 6.61
C ILE A 94 -4.89 17.08 6.85
N TYR A 95 -4.78 17.70 8.03
CA TYR A 95 -3.62 18.50 8.43
C TYR A 95 -2.83 17.80 9.52
N ALA A 96 -1.69 18.38 9.90
CA ALA A 96 -0.80 17.88 10.94
C ALA A 96 -1.51 17.37 12.21
N ALA A 97 -2.42 18.17 12.76
CA ALA A 97 -3.23 17.79 13.91
C ALA A 97 -4.71 17.71 13.52
N ALA A 98 -5.43 16.74 14.07
CA ALA A 98 -6.85 16.53 13.78
C ALA A 98 -7.73 17.76 14.06
N ALA A 99 -7.35 18.60 15.03
CA ALA A 99 -8.04 19.85 15.33
C ALA A 99 -8.03 20.87 14.18
N ASN A 100 -7.10 20.73 13.23
CA ASN A 100 -6.97 21.62 12.08
C ASN A 100 -7.57 21.02 10.81
N ASP A 101 -8.04 19.76 10.84
CA ASP A 101 -8.66 19.13 9.70
C ASP A 101 -9.87 19.96 9.22
N THR A 102 -10.01 20.07 7.90
CA THR A 102 -11.12 20.81 7.29
C THR A 102 -12.05 19.85 6.58
N ASP A 103 -13.35 19.98 6.85
CA ASP A 103 -14.41 19.32 6.10
C ASP A 103 -15.06 20.34 5.17
N HIS A 104 -14.94 20.14 3.87
CA HIS A 104 -15.38 21.11 2.87
C HIS A 104 -16.84 20.93 2.48
N THR A 105 -17.43 19.76 2.74
CA THR A 105 -18.80 19.40 2.33
C THR A 105 -19.74 19.24 3.51
N GLY A 106 -19.22 19.12 4.73
CA GLY A 106 -19.99 18.88 5.95
C GLY A 106 -20.42 17.42 6.13
N ASN A 107 -19.90 16.50 5.31
CA ASN A 107 -20.27 15.08 5.34
C ASN A 107 -19.59 14.29 6.48
N GLY A 108 -18.71 14.91 7.26
CA GLY A 108 -17.97 14.29 8.35
C GLY A 108 -16.80 13.43 7.89
N VAL A 109 -16.31 13.59 6.67
CA VAL A 109 -15.32 12.68 6.04
C VAL A 109 -13.97 12.74 6.75
N ALA A 110 -13.51 13.92 7.16
CA ALA A 110 -12.26 14.06 7.92
C ALA A 110 -12.33 13.27 9.24
N ARG A 111 -13.42 13.45 9.99
CA ARG A 111 -13.65 12.76 11.26
C ARG A 111 -13.79 11.25 11.08
N ASP A 112 -14.50 10.80 10.05
CA ASP A 112 -14.63 9.38 9.69
C ASP A 112 -13.25 8.75 9.43
N PHE A 113 -12.40 9.42 8.66
CA PHE A 113 -11.04 8.97 8.36
C PHE A 113 -10.16 8.93 9.62
N ARG A 114 -10.15 9.99 10.45
CA ARG A 114 -9.36 10.03 11.68
C ARG A 114 -9.74 8.94 12.67
N THR A 115 -11.04 8.69 12.81
CA THR A 115 -11.56 7.70 13.76
C THR A 115 -11.22 6.28 13.36
N ASN A 116 -11.27 5.98 12.05
CA ASN A 116 -11.25 4.60 11.57
C ASN A 116 -9.96 4.20 10.85
N VAL A 117 -9.23 5.15 10.27
CA VAL A 117 -8.07 4.88 9.40
C VAL A 117 -6.78 5.34 10.06
N TYR A 118 -6.66 6.62 10.43
CA TYR A 118 -5.43 7.18 11.00
C TYR A 118 -5.66 8.43 11.85
N ASN A 119 -5.37 8.37 13.15
CA ASN A 119 -5.51 9.49 14.09
C ASN A 119 -4.17 10.17 14.46
N GLY A 120 -3.07 9.83 13.78
CA GLY A 120 -1.74 10.35 14.12
C GLY A 120 -1.40 11.69 13.47
N TYR A 121 -0.21 12.18 13.75
CA TYR A 121 0.31 13.41 13.16
C TYR A 121 0.71 13.21 11.69
N VAL A 122 0.47 14.20 10.81
CA VAL A 122 0.93 14.14 9.41
C VAL A 122 1.81 15.35 9.04
N ASN A 123 3.01 15.10 8.50
CA ASN A 123 3.95 16.19 8.17
C ASN A 123 3.57 16.97 6.91
N GLY A 124 2.70 16.44 6.07
CA GLY A 124 2.19 17.11 4.87
C GLY A 124 0.67 16.99 4.82
N ALA A 125 -0.01 18.12 4.58
CA ALA A 125 -1.45 18.09 4.38
C ALA A 125 -1.78 17.35 3.07
N PHE A 126 -2.88 16.60 3.09
CA PHE A 126 -3.41 15.92 1.92
C PHE A 126 -4.93 15.97 1.91
N HIS A 127 -5.51 15.68 0.75
CA HIS A 127 -6.96 15.76 0.55
C HIS A 127 -7.59 14.38 0.44
N ILE A 128 -8.79 14.27 1.00
CA ILE A 128 -9.71 13.18 0.70
C ILE A 128 -10.64 13.68 -0.39
N LEU A 129 -10.60 13.01 -1.53
CA LEU A 129 -11.43 13.34 -2.68
C LEU A 129 -12.59 12.35 -2.77
N ARG A 130 -13.79 12.86 -3.05
CA ARG A 130 -14.87 12.05 -3.62
C ARG A 130 -14.75 12.10 -5.13
N ILE A 131 -14.53 10.94 -5.73
CA ILE A 131 -14.51 10.77 -7.17
C ILE A 131 -15.81 10.10 -7.60
N LYS A 132 -16.44 10.65 -8.65
CA LYS A 132 -17.57 10.03 -9.33
C LYS A 132 -17.20 9.80 -10.78
N TRP A 133 -17.58 8.65 -11.32
CA TRP A 133 -17.20 8.29 -12.68
C TRP A 133 -18.35 7.62 -13.41
N LYS A 134 -18.28 7.67 -14.74
CA LYS A 134 -19.08 6.87 -15.66
C LYS A 134 -18.20 6.34 -16.77
N ARG A 135 -18.19 5.02 -16.99
CA ARG A 135 -17.39 4.38 -18.03
C ARG A 135 -18.12 4.38 -19.38
N ASN A 136 -17.46 4.83 -20.46
CA ASN A 136 -18.00 4.75 -21.83
C ASN A 136 -17.20 3.86 -22.79
N ASN A 137 -16.10 3.25 -22.34
CA ASN A 137 -15.23 2.48 -23.23
C ASN A 137 -14.94 1.08 -22.70
N ALA A 138 -15.29 0.05 -23.48
CA ALA A 138 -15.01 -1.34 -23.16
C ALA A 138 -13.58 -1.76 -23.57
N ASN A 139 -12.99 -1.09 -24.56
CA ASN A 139 -11.70 -1.44 -25.16
C ASN A 139 -10.50 -1.05 -24.27
N HIS A 140 -10.70 -0.12 -23.34
CA HIS A 140 -9.70 0.24 -22.35
C HIS A 140 -10.31 0.17 -20.93
N PRO A 141 -9.53 -0.28 -19.93
CA PRO A 141 -9.95 -0.13 -18.55
C PRO A 141 -10.06 1.36 -18.23
N ALA A 142 -11.08 1.72 -17.46
CA ALA A 142 -11.23 3.09 -17.00
C ALA A 142 -10.21 3.33 -15.88
N ARG A 143 -9.24 4.21 -16.08
CA ARG A 143 -8.15 4.42 -15.11
C ARG A 143 -8.23 5.81 -14.50
N LEU A 144 -7.92 5.86 -13.21
CA LEU A 144 -7.76 7.10 -12.47
C LEU A 144 -6.55 7.93 -12.98
N ASP A 145 -5.45 7.25 -13.31
CA ASP A 145 -4.25 7.90 -13.87
C ASP A 145 -3.58 7.00 -14.92
N ASN A 146 -3.32 7.59 -16.08
CA ASN A 146 -2.72 6.95 -17.25
C ASN A 146 -1.23 7.31 -17.33
N ASN A 147 -0.43 6.71 -16.46
CA ASN A 147 0.99 7.00 -16.33
C ASN A 147 1.93 5.99 -17.02
N TRP A 148 1.40 5.09 -17.86
CA TRP A 148 2.18 4.00 -18.47
C TRP A 148 3.38 4.49 -19.30
N ASN A 149 3.24 5.61 -20.02
CA ASN A 149 4.28 6.16 -20.89
C ASN A 149 5.23 7.14 -20.18
N THR A 150 5.10 7.32 -18.86
CA THR A 150 5.93 8.28 -18.11
C THR A 150 7.35 7.78 -17.83
N ARG A 151 7.68 6.53 -18.19
CA ARG A 151 9.00 5.89 -18.00
C ARG A 151 9.42 5.64 -16.54
N TYR A 152 8.58 6.02 -15.58
CA TYR A 152 8.81 5.83 -14.15
C TYR A 152 8.09 4.58 -13.58
N GLN A 153 7.37 3.82 -14.40
CA GLN A 153 6.61 2.64 -13.99
C GLN A 153 7.37 1.34 -14.32
N GLN A 154 8.61 1.22 -13.86
CA GLN A 154 9.44 0.02 -14.08
C GLN A 154 10.34 -0.28 -12.87
N GLY A 155 10.77 -1.54 -12.74
CA GLY A 155 11.65 -1.98 -11.66
C GLY A 155 10.92 -2.31 -10.36
N ALA A 156 11.62 -2.15 -9.22
CA ALA A 156 11.04 -2.39 -7.90
C ALA A 156 10.27 -1.16 -7.43
N MET A 157 8.97 -1.32 -7.16
CA MET A 157 8.10 -0.22 -6.78
C MET A 157 6.96 -0.69 -5.89
N THR A 158 6.37 0.27 -5.18
CA THR A 158 5.16 0.08 -4.39
C THR A 158 4.15 1.17 -4.71
N SER A 159 2.92 0.78 -4.99
CA SER A 159 1.79 1.70 -5.23
C SER A 159 0.72 1.49 -4.19
N GLY A 160 0.14 2.57 -3.67
CA GLY A 160 -0.92 2.47 -2.67
C GLY A 160 -1.85 3.67 -2.66
N CYS A 161 -3.01 3.49 -2.02
CA CYS A 161 -3.95 4.54 -1.68
C CYS A 161 -4.86 4.07 -0.54
N TYR A 162 -5.45 5.01 0.20
CA TYR A 162 -6.64 4.69 0.99
C TYR A 162 -7.87 4.94 0.13
N PHE A 163 -8.78 3.98 0.12
CA PHE A 163 -9.93 3.95 -0.77
C PHE A 163 -11.17 3.45 -0.03
N LYS A 164 -12.31 4.08 -0.24
CA LYS A 164 -13.62 3.65 0.25
C LYS A 164 -14.63 3.70 -0.88
N LEU A 165 -15.03 2.52 -1.36
CA LEU A 165 -16.04 2.39 -2.39
C LEU A 165 -17.41 2.76 -1.81
N LEU A 166 -18.11 3.70 -2.44
CA LEU A 166 -19.48 4.09 -2.07
C LEU A 166 -20.50 3.41 -2.99
N SER A 167 -20.19 3.30 -4.28
CA SER A 167 -21.00 2.59 -5.27
C SER A 167 -20.17 2.18 -6.50
N GLY A 168 -20.70 1.24 -7.28
CA GLY A 168 -20.03 0.68 -8.47
C GLY A 168 -19.01 -0.40 -8.13
N THR A 169 -18.04 -0.59 -9.02
CA THR A 169 -16.96 -1.59 -8.88
C THR A 169 -15.60 -0.99 -9.21
N VAL A 170 -14.55 -1.63 -8.70
CA VAL A 170 -13.15 -1.33 -9.02
C VAL A 170 -12.40 -2.61 -9.30
N ASP A 171 -11.31 -2.50 -10.06
CA ASP A 171 -10.42 -3.61 -10.42
C ASP A 171 -8.97 -3.09 -10.54
N GLY A 172 -8.04 -3.91 -11.03
CA GLY A 172 -6.66 -3.54 -11.29
C GLY A 172 -5.68 -4.30 -10.41
N SER A 173 -4.42 -3.89 -10.47
CA SER A 173 -3.34 -4.58 -9.78
C SER A 173 -3.22 -4.26 -8.30
N MET A 174 -3.78 -3.13 -7.84
CA MET A 174 -3.86 -2.85 -6.41
C MET A 174 -4.99 -3.67 -5.79
N GLN A 175 -4.64 -4.38 -4.73
CA GLN A 175 -5.57 -5.26 -4.00
C GLN A 175 -5.71 -4.77 -2.55
N PRO A 176 -6.81 -5.08 -1.86
CA PRO A 176 -6.95 -4.76 -0.45
C PRO A 176 -5.84 -5.41 0.39
N VAL A 177 -5.05 -4.59 1.08
CA VAL A 177 -4.04 -5.03 2.03
C VAL A 177 -4.58 -4.97 3.46
N LYS A 178 -5.35 -3.93 3.76
CA LYS A 178 -6.03 -3.76 5.05
C LYS A 178 -7.44 -3.24 4.83
N SER A 179 -8.42 -3.84 5.49
CA SER A 179 -9.80 -3.34 5.51
C SER A 179 -10.11 -2.74 6.87
N PHE A 180 -10.74 -1.58 6.87
CA PHE A 180 -11.19 -0.87 8.07
C PHE A 180 -12.71 -1.06 8.23
N ASN A 181 -13.20 -1.02 9.47
CA ASN A 181 -14.57 -1.40 9.81
C ASN A 181 -15.66 -0.55 9.13
N ASN A 182 -15.33 0.66 8.69
CA ASN A 182 -16.26 1.60 8.07
C ASN A 182 -16.17 1.62 6.53
N GLY A 183 -15.61 0.58 5.91
CA GLY A 183 -15.53 0.41 4.46
C GLY A 183 -14.33 1.08 3.80
N TRP A 184 -13.48 1.78 4.54
CA TRP A 184 -12.17 2.14 4.03
C TRP A 184 -11.29 0.91 3.86
N GLN A 185 -10.38 0.99 2.90
CA GLN A 185 -9.37 -0.02 2.64
C GLN A 185 -8.05 0.67 2.31
N LEU A 186 -6.94 0.10 2.76
CA LEU A 186 -5.64 0.37 2.17
C LEU A 186 -5.47 -0.58 0.98
N LEU A 187 -5.51 -0.03 -0.23
CA LEU A 187 -5.23 -0.77 -1.46
C LEU A 187 -3.74 -0.65 -1.77
N GLY A 188 -3.12 -1.75 -2.18
CA GLY A 188 -1.68 -1.79 -2.44
C GLY A 188 -1.28 -2.74 -3.57
N TYR A 189 -0.19 -2.40 -4.24
CA TYR A 189 0.52 -3.25 -5.21
C TYR A 189 2.02 -3.14 -4.97
N ARG A 190 2.72 -4.27 -4.98
CA ARG A 190 4.17 -4.34 -4.83
C ARG A 190 4.78 -5.10 -6.00
N GLN A 191 5.82 -4.54 -6.61
CA GLN A 191 6.60 -5.20 -7.63
C GLN A 191 8.06 -5.33 -7.21
N LYS A 192 8.63 -6.50 -7.46
CA LYS A 192 10.07 -6.75 -7.37
C LYS A 192 10.68 -6.76 -8.77
N ALA A 193 11.87 -6.21 -8.93
CA ALA A 193 12.69 -6.36 -10.14
C ALA A 193 13.47 -7.69 -10.09
N ASP A 194 12.76 -8.81 -9.95
CA ASP A 194 13.35 -10.15 -9.76
C ASP A 194 13.58 -10.91 -11.09
N ASN A 195 13.20 -10.31 -12.22
CA ASN A 195 13.47 -10.83 -13.56
C ASN A 195 13.44 -9.69 -14.59
N THR A 196 13.96 -9.96 -15.78
CA THR A 196 14.06 -9.01 -16.88
C THR A 196 12.73 -8.33 -17.20
N ALA A 197 11.61 -9.06 -17.29
CA ALA A 197 10.32 -8.45 -17.62
C ALA A 197 9.90 -7.42 -16.56
N LYS A 198 9.97 -7.78 -15.27
CA LYS A 198 9.61 -6.85 -14.17
C LYS A 198 10.61 -5.70 -14.00
N SER A 199 11.83 -5.81 -14.54
CA SER A 199 12.77 -4.68 -14.61
C SER A 199 12.33 -3.61 -15.60
N PHE A 200 11.59 -3.97 -16.65
CA PHE A 200 11.16 -3.04 -17.73
C PHE A 200 9.67 -2.71 -17.73
N TYR A 201 8.86 -3.47 -16.98
CA TYR A 201 7.40 -3.38 -17.04
C TYR A 201 6.78 -3.41 -15.65
N ALA A 202 5.76 -2.57 -15.44
CA ALA A 202 4.79 -2.70 -14.36
C ALA A 202 3.36 -2.66 -14.92
N PRO A 203 2.36 -3.17 -14.18
CA PRO A 203 0.99 -3.18 -14.65
C PRO A 203 0.47 -1.79 -15.00
N HIS A 204 -0.14 -1.69 -16.19
CA HIS A 204 -0.66 -0.43 -16.70
C HIS A 204 -1.89 0.08 -15.92
N THR A 205 -2.60 -0.80 -15.24
CA THR A 205 -3.84 -0.49 -14.52
C THR A 205 -3.67 -0.81 -13.05
N LYS A 206 -3.28 0.18 -12.26
CA LYS A 206 -3.18 0.04 -10.79
C LYS A 206 -4.56 -0.03 -10.15
N LEU A 207 -5.40 0.96 -10.44
CA LEU A 207 -6.80 1.04 -10.04
C LEU A 207 -7.64 1.33 -11.28
N ALA A 208 -8.52 0.39 -11.61
CA ALA A 208 -9.57 0.54 -12.61
C ALA A 208 -10.87 0.97 -11.93
N LEU A 209 -11.55 1.94 -12.54
CA LEU A 209 -12.85 2.47 -12.11
C LEU A 209 -13.92 1.85 -13.02
N SER A 210 -14.73 0.92 -12.50
CA SER A 210 -15.68 0.07 -13.22
C SER A 210 -15.10 -1.15 -13.96
N THR A 211 -15.72 -2.30 -13.71
CA THR A 211 -15.48 -3.55 -14.44
C THR A 211 -16.34 -3.66 -15.70
N SER A 212 -17.48 -2.96 -15.75
CA SER A 212 -18.46 -3.06 -16.84
C SER A 212 -18.66 -1.74 -17.61
N LEU A 213 -19.10 -1.84 -18.87
CA LEU A 213 -19.43 -0.67 -19.71
C LEU A 213 -20.68 0.05 -19.17
N LEU A 214 -20.73 1.38 -19.29
CA LEU A 214 -21.82 2.25 -18.81
C LEU A 214 -22.03 2.26 -17.29
N GLU A 215 -21.20 1.54 -16.54
CA GLU A 215 -21.25 1.53 -15.09
C GLU A 215 -20.82 2.89 -14.52
N GLU A 216 -21.65 3.40 -13.62
CA GLU A 216 -21.35 4.55 -12.77
C GLU A 216 -20.83 4.07 -11.41
N GLY A 217 -19.93 4.83 -10.83
CA GLY A 217 -19.43 4.55 -9.50
C GLY A 217 -18.97 5.80 -8.78
N GLU A 218 -18.80 5.62 -7.47
CA GLU A 218 -18.44 6.68 -6.56
C GLU A 218 -17.55 6.13 -5.44
N ALA A 219 -16.52 6.88 -5.07
CA ALA A 219 -15.61 6.48 -4.01
C ALA A 219 -14.96 7.69 -3.32
N LEU A 220 -14.52 7.48 -2.09
CA LEU A 220 -13.55 8.35 -1.43
C LEU A 220 -12.15 7.79 -1.64
N ILE A 221 -11.18 8.66 -1.93
CA ILE A 221 -9.79 8.27 -2.16
C ILE A 221 -8.84 9.33 -1.60
N CYS A 222 -7.73 8.89 -1.00
CA CYS A 222 -6.61 9.75 -0.66
C CYS A 222 -5.26 9.04 -0.84
N LEU A 223 -4.19 9.84 -0.95
CA LEU A 223 -2.81 9.38 -1.01
C LEU A 223 -2.50 8.40 -2.15
N PHE A 224 -3.19 8.49 -3.29
CA PHE A 224 -2.86 7.66 -4.44
C PHE A 224 -1.47 8.00 -4.95
N GLY A 225 -0.58 7.02 -4.94
CA GLY A 225 0.77 7.24 -5.43
C GLY A 225 1.59 5.99 -5.64
N THR A 226 2.83 6.20 -6.07
CA THR A 226 3.80 5.15 -6.35
C THR A 226 5.18 5.61 -5.95
N VAL A 227 5.91 4.77 -5.23
CA VAL A 227 7.26 5.04 -4.77
C VAL A 227 8.23 3.98 -5.29
N SER A 228 9.51 4.35 -5.38
CA SER A 228 10.59 3.41 -5.62
C SER A 228 10.74 2.44 -4.45
N GLY A 229 11.07 1.18 -4.76
CA GLY A 229 11.36 0.15 -3.76
C GLY A 229 10.13 -0.50 -3.12
N TYR A 230 10.34 -1.07 -1.94
CA TYR A 230 9.34 -1.85 -1.21
C TYR A 230 8.87 -1.08 0.02
N VAL A 231 7.56 -0.89 0.16
CA VAL A 231 6.93 -0.43 1.40
C VAL A 231 6.15 -1.58 2.03
N ASP A 232 6.37 -1.79 3.32
CA ASP A 232 5.60 -2.73 4.14
C ASP A 232 4.29 -2.07 4.60
N PHE A 233 3.22 -2.24 3.81
CA PHE A 233 1.88 -1.79 4.16
C PHE A 233 1.33 -2.40 5.45
N GLU A 234 1.67 -3.65 5.76
CA GLU A 234 1.07 -4.35 6.90
C GLU A 234 1.59 -3.76 8.22
N THR A 235 2.87 -3.38 8.24
CA THR A 235 3.53 -2.78 9.41
C THR A 235 3.50 -1.25 9.40
N ALA A 236 3.94 -0.63 8.31
CA ALA A 236 4.14 0.82 8.23
C ALA A 236 2.92 1.58 7.71
N GLY A 237 1.97 0.88 7.07
CA GLY A 237 0.85 1.51 6.38
C GLY A 237 1.28 2.25 5.12
N TRP A 238 0.50 3.27 4.75
CA TRP A 238 0.80 4.14 3.60
C TRP A 238 0.71 5.60 4.03
N GLY A 239 1.62 6.42 3.53
CA GLY A 239 1.74 7.83 3.91
C GLY A 239 2.17 8.73 2.75
N VAL A 240 2.50 9.97 3.08
CA VAL A 240 3.06 10.94 2.14
C VAL A 240 4.56 10.70 2.00
N TYR A 241 5.03 10.52 0.77
CA TYR A 241 6.45 10.28 0.47
C TYR A 241 7.07 11.50 -0.22
N PRO A 242 8.38 11.72 -0.02
CA PRO A 242 9.07 12.84 -0.64
C PRO A 242 9.15 12.67 -2.16
N GLU A 243 8.86 13.74 -2.90
CA GLU A 243 9.12 13.84 -4.34
C GLU A 243 10.58 14.27 -4.56
N PHE A 244 11.27 13.65 -5.52
CA PHE A 244 12.54 14.19 -5.99
C PHE A 244 12.26 15.33 -6.96
N SER A 245 12.93 16.48 -6.80
CA SER A 245 12.80 17.59 -7.74
C SER A 245 13.01 17.07 -9.16
N ARG A 246 11.98 17.16 -10.02
CA ARG A 246 12.11 16.65 -11.39
C ARG A 246 13.14 17.53 -12.10
N PRO A 247 13.94 16.98 -13.04
CA PRO A 247 14.83 17.80 -13.84
C PRO A 247 14.13 18.99 -14.54
N ALA A 248 12.82 18.85 -14.84
CA ALA A 248 11.97 19.92 -15.36
C ALA A 248 11.69 21.05 -14.33
N ASP A 249 11.58 20.70 -13.04
CA ASP A 249 11.38 21.66 -11.95
C ASP A 249 12.68 22.45 -11.71
N VAL A 250 13.84 21.81 -11.90
CA VAL A 250 15.15 22.46 -11.82
C VAL A 250 15.43 23.33 -13.05
N SER A 251 15.04 22.91 -14.26
CA SER A 251 15.28 23.69 -15.48
C SER A 251 14.40 24.94 -15.58
N SER A 252 13.17 24.90 -15.06
CA SER A 252 12.32 26.09 -14.92
C SER A 252 12.90 27.10 -13.93
N ALA A 253 13.42 26.63 -12.78
CA ALA A 253 14.13 27.47 -11.81
C ALA A 253 15.41 28.09 -12.42
N ILE A 254 16.19 27.33 -13.19
CA ILE A 254 17.37 27.84 -13.90
C ILE A 254 16.98 28.88 -14.96
N SER A 255 15.86 28.68 -15.65
CA SER A 255 15.37 29.61 -16.68
C SER A 255 14.88 30.92 -16.06
N GLN A 256 14.18 30.86 -14.92
CA GLN A 256 13.76 32.02 -14.13
C GLN A 256 14.96 32.78 -13.54
N LEU A 257 15.96 32.06 -13.01
CA LEU A 257 17.22 32.65 -12.55
C LEU A 257 17.97 33.35 -13.69
N ARG A 258 18.02 32.74 -14.88
CA ARG A 258 18.66 33.37 -16.05
C ARG A 258 17.91 34.62 -16.52
N ALA A 259 16.57 34.61 -16.51
CA ALA A 259 15.75 35.76 -16.88
C ALA A 259 15.91 36.94 -15.91
N GLY A 260 16.13 36.67 -14.62
CA GLY A 260 16.41 37.71 -13.61
C GLY A 260 17.86 38.21 -13.59
N LEU A 261 18.77 37.58 -14.34
CA LEU A 261 20.20 37.92 -14.42
C LEU A 261 20.60 38.54 -15.78
N THR A 262 19.70 38.57 -16.75
CA THR A 262 19.83 39.40 -17.96
C THR A 262 19.23 40.78 -17.69
N PRO A 263 20.01 41.88 -17.81
CA PRO A 263 19.50 43.26 -17.74
C PRO A 263 18.42 43.57 -18.77
#